data_AF-A0A6G4U2P2-F1
#
_entry.id   AF-A0A6G4U2P2-F1
#
_cell.length_a   1.000
_cell.length_b   1.000
_cell.length_c   1.000
_cell.angle_alpha   90.00
_cell.angle_beta   90.00
_cell.angle_gamma   90.00
#
_symmetry.space_group_name_H-M   'P 1'
#
loop_
_entity.id
_entity.type
_entity.pdbx_description
1 polymer ?
#
loop_
_entity_poly.entity_id
_entity_poly.type
_entity_poly.pdbx_seq_one_letter_code
_entity_poly.pdbx_strand_id
1 'polypeptide(L)'
;MHRRVRLRLWHALAAGLLALATAVMMGNSSSPQAAQLADSPPDSTFFSTVEIDSGATVGAPANGNNRNRGDLWPNCWSDDDQLYGAYGDGIGYDESYHDIGVARISGQPGSLEGTQLAEGDNVGQVWNADHTRKPTGMACVGGDMYLAVQDLAFNFDAAPAATIAKSTDHGRTWTWDKSKPMFPDGVFTTVMFLDYGKAYANAPDDYVYAYGLDHNWRDSFSDKVPDPVDLYLARVPKGDVMNRAAWEFVSGYGTDGKPTWSKDIGARKPVIHDDRRVYPDVYSDRISNMTTLSQGGVVYNKPLNRYIYTSWTEYTFEFYESPTPYGPWKRFDSKDFGGYTWTHQKHGGYATTIPSKYISADGKDMWLQSNVCPCGGGVPADDWYAYTFSLRKMHLEPYKETTPDNPADPAKNLAREPGTARTERVAHFGNEHFYNDGVKDHSEDDWNDENKSASWWGYTWPKQYKVNKVVYTPGKMFGDGGWFASDLRVQVRKDHRWTDVTGLAIGPDYPYNNTAGPGKTYELTFDATAGDGVRIIGTPGGSRTFTSIAELEAYFTG
;
A
#
# COMPACT_ATOMS: atom_id res chain seq x y z
N MET A 1 -11.84 -25.05 44.93
CA MET A 1 -13.04 -25.85 45.23
C MET A 1 -13.59 -26.35 43.89
N HIS A 2 -13.76 -27.66 43.78
CA HIS A 2 -13.93 -28.41 42.53
C HIS A 2 -15.26 -28.15 41.81
N ARG A 3 -15.25 -28.20 40.46
CA ARG A 3 -15.81 -29.35 39.71
C ARG A 3 -15.53 -29.25 38.21
N ARG A 4 -14.74 -30.22 37.73
CA ARG A 4 -14.66 -30.66 36.33
C ARG A 4 -15.82 -31.63 36.05
N VAL A 5 -16.36 -31.61 34.84
CA VAL A 5 -17.10 -32.74 34.28
C VAL A 5 -16.41 -33.17 33.00
N ARG A 6 -15.94 -34.42 32.99
CA ARG A 6 -15.47 -35.18 31.83
C ARG A 6 -16.65 -36.05 31.35
N LEU A 7 -16.81 -36.23 30.04
CA LEU A 7 -17.41 -37.44 29.49
C LEU A 7 -16.44 -38.08 28.50
N ARG A 8 -16.32 -39.42 28.59
CA ARG A 8 -15.43 -40.29 27.83
C ARG A 8 -16.18 -41.01 26.71
N LEU A 9 -15.52 -41.11 25.56
CA LEU A 9 -15.36 -42.25 24.63
C LEU A 9 -16.33 -43.43 24.69
N TRP A 10 -16.83 -43.85 23.51
CA TRP A 10 -17.00 -45.27 23.13
C TRP A 10 -16.51 -45.54 21.68
N HIS A 11 -16.02 -46.78 21.49
CA HIS A 11 -15.22 -47.33 20.38
C HIS A 11 -16.05 -47.78 19.16
N ALA A 12 -15.43 -47.92 17.97
CA ALA A 12 -15.15 -49.23 17.33
C ALA A 12 -14.62 -49.13 15.88
N LEU A 13 -13.61 -49.95 15.57
CA LEU A 13 -13.02 -50.22 14.25
C LEU A 13 -13.93 -51.09 13.36
N ALA A 14 -13.81 -50.94 12.03
CA ALA A 14 -13.87 -52.06 11.09
C ALA A 14 -13.08 -51.75 9.80
N ALA A 15 -12.11 -52.62 9.51
CA ALA A 15 -11.38 -52.69 8.25
C ALA A 15 -12.11 -53.59 7.25
N GLY A 16 -12.00 -53.27 5.95
CA GLY A 16 -12.46 -54.13 4.87
C GLY A 16 -11.75 -53.79 3.55
N LEU A 17 -10.72 -54.55 3.21
CA LEU A 17 -10.11 -54.60 1.88
C LEU A 17 -11.06 -55.34 0.92
N LEU A 18 -11.32 -54.77 -0.25
CA LEU A 18 -11.63 -55.54 -1.46
C LEU A 18 -10.79 -54.99 -2.62
N ALA A 19 -9.92 -55.84 -3.16
CA ALA A 19 -9.22 -55.62 -4.40
C ALA A 19 -10.06 -56.17 -5.56
N LEU A 20 -10.25 -55.36 -6.60
CA LEU A 20 -10.69 -55.80 -7.93
C LEU A 20 -9.92 -54.98 -8.96
N ALA A 21 -8.99 -55.66 -9.64
CA ALA A 21 -8.30 -55.14 -10.80
C ALA A 21 -9.21 -55.29 -12.03
N THR A 22 -9.29 -54.28 -12.90
CA THR A 22 -9.00 -54.40 -14.34
C THR A 22 -9.24 -53.07 -15.10
N ALA A 23 -8.40 -52.91 -16.13
CA ALA A 23 -8.56 -52.09 -17.33
C ALA A 23 -8.34 -50.57 -17.23
N VAL A 24 -7.11 -50.20 -17.59
CA VAL A 24 -6.69 -48.89 -18.05
C VAL A 24 -7.48 -48.49 -19.30
N MET A 25 -8.18 -47.37 -19.24
CA MET A 25 -8.53 -46.52 -20.37
C MET A 25 -7.92 -45.15 -20.07
N MET A 26 -6.83 -44.81 -20.76
CA MET A 26 -6.24 -43.47 -20.72
C MET A 26 -7.19 -42.51 -21.44
N GLY A 27 -8.02 -41.82 -20.67
CA GLY A 27 -8.68 -40.59 -21.08
C GLY A 27 -8.12 -39.46 -20.21
N ASN A 28 -7.33 -38.56 -20.79
CA ASN A 28 -6.97 -37.29 -20.17
C ASN A 28 -8.24 -36.43 -20.07
N SER A 29 -9.08 -36.67 -19.07
CA SER A 29 -10.05 -35.70 -18.60
C SER A 29 -9.34 -34.82 -17.58
N SER A 30 -8.87 -33.66 -18.02
CA SER A 30 -8.52 -32.56 -17.12
C SER A 30 -9.78 -32.16 -16.37
N SER A 31 -9.91 -32.63 -15.13
CA SER A 31 -10.95 -32.16 -14.21
C SER A 31 -10.81 -30.65 -14.07
N PRO A 32 -11.90 -29.86 -14.17
CA PRO A 32 -11.84 -28.44 -13.87
C PRO A 32 -11.46 -28.30 -12.39
N GLN A 33 -10.28 -27.74 -12.17
CA GLN A 33 -9.77 -27.42 -10.85
C GLN A 33 -10.77 -26.44 -10.21
N ALA A 34 -11.47 -26.89 -9.17
CA ALA A 34 -12.28 -26.02 -8.34
C ALA A 34 -11.39 -24.86 -7.91
N ALA A 35 -11.84 -23.62 -8.15
CA ALA A 35 -11.11 -22.41 -7.82
C ALA A 35 -10.68 -22.48 -6.35
N GLN A 36 -9.39 -22.73 -6.15
CA GLN A 36 -8.71 -22.66 -4.87
C GLN A 36 -8.89 -21.22 -4.39
N LEU A 37 -9.31 -21.02 -3.14
CA LEU A 37 -9.25 -19.70 -2.49
C LEU A 37 -7.82 -19.21 -2.69
N ALA A 38 -7.68 -18.07 -3.37
CA ALA A 38 -6.41 -17.59 -3.87
C ALA A 38 -5.47 -17.28 -2.70
N ASP A 39 -4.22 -17.76 -2.77
CA ASP A 39 -3.13 -17.27 -1.92
C ASP A 39 -2.98 -15.73 -2.08
N SER A 40 -2.24 -15.08 -1.17
CA SER A 40 -1.86 -13.66 -1.32
C SER A 40 -1.38 -13.32 -2.74
N PRO A 41 -1.63 -12.09 -3.24
CA PRO A 41 -1.33 -11.74 -4.61
C PRO A 41 0.17 -11.91 -4.88
N PRO A 42 0.55 -12.54 -6.01
CA PRO A 42 1.95 -12.69 -6.33
C PRO A 42 2.59 -11.33 -6.61
N ASP A 43 3.92 -11.28 -6.52
CA ASP A 43 4.67 -10.09 -6.90
C ASP A 43 4.48 -9.79 -8.40
N SER A 44 4.29 -8.50 -8.70
CA SER A 44 4.16 -7.99 -10.06
C SER A 44 5.52 -7.94 -10.75
N THR A 45 5.47 -8.18 -12.05
CA THR A 45 6.60 -8.02 -12.97
C THR A 45 6.38 -6.85 -13.93
N PHE A 46 5.36 -6.01 -13.68
CA PHE A 46 5.00 -4.94 -14.59
C PHE A 46 5.92 -3.72 -14.46
N PHE A 47 6.44 -3.46 -13.26
CA PHE A 47 7.36 -2.35 -12.98
C PHE A 47 8.78 -2.86 -12.75
N SER A 48 9.78 -2.16 -13.28
CA SER A 48 11.20 -2.40 -12.98
C SER A 48 11.64 -1.64 -11.73
N THR A 49 11.19 -0.39 -11.58
CA THR A 49 11.53 0.47 -10.44
C THR A 49 10.31 1.20 -9.93
N VAL A 50 10.30 1.44 -8.62
CA VAL A 50 9.27 2.16 -7.88
C VAL A 50 10.00 3.12 -6.96
N GLU A 51 9.65 4.40 -7.00
CA GLU A 51 10.18 5.41 -6.10
C GLU A 51 9.03 6.17 -5.48
N ILE A 52 9.04 6.28 -4.15
CA ILE A 52 8.01 6.99 -3.37
C ILE A 52 8.75 7.86 -2.35
N ASP A 53 8.47 9.16 -2.35
CA ASP A 53 9.06 10.09 -1.41
C ASP A 53 8.72 9.70 0.05
N SER A 54 9.70 9.81 0.95
CA SER A 54 9.54 9.41 2.37
C SER A 54 8.56 10.30 3.15
N GLY A 55 8.16 11.46 2.62
CA GLY A 55 7.22 12.38 3.25
C GLY A 55 6.48 13.25 2.22
N ALA A 56 5.33 13.79 2.62
CA ALA A 56 4.57 14.74 1.81
C ALA A 56 5.25 16.12 1.75
N THR A 57 5.31 16.70 0.56
CA THR A 57 6.00 17.98 0.29
C THR A 57 5.08 19.07 -0.26
N VAL A 58 3.88 18.69 -0.71
CA VAL A 58 2.86 19.59 -1.25
C VAL A 58 1.54 19.35 -0.53
N GLY A 59 0.71 20.38 -0.34
CA GLY A 59 -0.68 20.13 0.06
C GLY A 59 -1.63 21.29 -0.22
N ALA A 60 -2.91 21.03 0.02
CA ALA A 60 -4.00 21.99 -0.13
C ALA A 60 -4.93 21.96 1.11
N PRO A 61 -4.95 23.02 1.95
CA PRO A 61 -3.99 24.14 1.97
C PRO A 61 -2.54 23.67 2.14
N ALA A 62 -1.58 24.55 1.85
CA ALA A 62 -0.14 24.23 1.88
C ALA A 62 0.26 23.42 3.12
N ASN A 63 1.00 22.33 2.91
CA ASN A 63 1.61 21.54 3.99
C ASN A 63 2.43 22.47 4.90
N GLY A 64 2.35 22.20 6.21
CA GLY A 64 3.09 22.98 7.20
C GLY A 64 2.45 24.30 7.63
N ASN A 65 1.19 24.57 7.27
CA ASN A 65 0.42 25.62 7.97
C ASN A 65 0.08 25.24 9.43
N ASN A 66 0.34 23.99 9.81
CA ASN A 66 0.13 23.40 11.12
C ASN A 66 -1.29 23.61 11.68
N ARG A 67 -2.31 23.43 10.84
CA ARG A 67 -3.72 23.46 11.22
C ARG A 67 -4.36 22.11 11.00
N ASN A 68 -5.33 21.76 11.85
CA ASN A 68 -6.16 20.59 11.65
C ASN A 68 -7.09 20.79 10.43
N ARG A 69 -6.61 20.48 9.22
CA ARG A 69 -7.38 20.57 7.98
C ARG A 69 -8.20 19.32 7.69
N GLY A 70 -7.90 18.21 8.37
CA GLY A 70 -8.63 16.94 8.29
C GLY A 70 -7.89 15.87 7.50
N ASP A 71 -8.48 14.68 7.45
CA ASP A 71 -7.90 13.46 6.91
C ASP A 71 -8.76 12.77 5.83
N LEU A 72 -8.27 11.63 5.36
CA LEU A 72 -8.86 10.69 4.39
C LEU A 72 -8.86 11.18 2.95
N TRP A 73 -9.44 12.34 2.67
CA TRP A 73 -9.45 12.97 1.36
C TRP A 73 -9.68 12.06 0.13
N PRO A 74 -10.64 11.10 0.12
CA PRO A 74 -11.07 10.51 -1.13
C PRO A 74 -11.54 11.62 -2.08
N ASN A 75 -11.15 11.49 -3.34
CA ASN A 75 -11.25 12.57 -4.30
C ASN A 75 -11.69 12.09 -5.68
N CYS A 76 -12.16 13.03 -6.50
CA CYS A 76 -12.46 12.79 -7.91
C CYS A 76 -12.23 14.03 -8.76
N TRP A 77 -11.92 13.81 -10.05
CA TRP A 77 -11.74 14.88 -11.03
C TRP A 77 -13.05 15.15 -11.76
N SER A 78 -13.64 16.35 -11.57
CA SER A 78 -14.94 16.70 -12.16
C SER A 78 -14.83 17.26 -13.58
N ASP A 79 -15.98 17.33 -14.25
CA ASP A 79 -16.20 17.95 -15.55
C ASP A 79 -15.68 19.40 -15.68
N ASP A 80 -15.76 20.19 -14.62
CA ASP A 80 -15.30 21.58 -14.55
C ASP A 80 -13.77 21.75 -14.41
N ASP A 81 -13.04 20.63 -14.57
CA ASP A 81 -11.59 20.55 -14.42
C ASP A 81 -11.06 20.79 -13.00
N GLN A 82 -11.91 20.71 -11.98
CA GLN A 82 -11.50 20.80 -10.59
C GLN A 82 -11.41 19.41 -9.95
N LEU A 83 -10.57 19.32 -8.92
CA LEU A 83 -10.58 18.16 -8.04
C LEU A 83 -11.56 18.46 -6.90
N TYR A 84 -12.33 17.46 -6.50
CA TYR A 84 -13.18 17.54 -5.31
C TYR A 84 -12.71 16.47 -4.34
N GLY A 85 -12.65 16.81 -3.06
CA GLY A 85 -12.26 15.87 -2.01
C GLY A 85 -13.14 16.04 -0.78
N ALA A 86 -13.41 14.94 -0.07
CA ALA A 86 -14.09 14.97 1.22
C ALA A 86 -13.10 14.63 2.34
N TYR A 87 -13.15 15.35 3.46
CA TYR A 87 -12.23 15.13 4.59
C TYR A 87 -12.98 14.70 5.85
N GLY A 88 -12.27 14.01 6.75
CA GLY A 88 -12.73 13.73 8.11
C GLY A 88 -12.04 14.61 9.17
N ASP A 89 -12.68 14.75 10.33
CA ASP A 89 -12.11 15.28 11.59
C ASP A 89 -11.28 16.57 11.48
N GLY A 90 -11.79 17.58 10.77
CA GLY A 90 -11.03 18.80 10.56
C GLY A 90 -11.86 20.03 10.22
N ILE A 91 -11.16 21.11 9.94
CA ILE A 91 -11.77 22.41 9.57
C ILE A 91 -11.79 22.65 8.05
N GLY A 92 -11.21 21.74 7.26
CA GLY A 92 -11.06 21.93 5.82
C GLY A 92 -10.45 23.30 5.49
N TYR A 93 -11.19 24.09 4.70
CA TYR A 93 -10.80 25.43 4.29
C TYR A 93 -11.52 26.56 5.04
N ASP A 94 -12.25 26.23 6.10
CA ASP A 94 -12.92 27.20 6.98
C ASP A 94 -12.25 27.17 8.38
N GLU A 95 -13.01 27.58 9.40
CA GLU A 95 -12.57 27.74 10.79
C GLU A 95 -13.32 26.82 11.77
N SER A 96 -14.45 26.23 11.33
CA SER A 96 -15.29 25.36 12.17
C SER A 96 -14.91 23.89 12.02
N TYR A 97 -14.81 23.18 13.14
CA TYR A 97 -14.53 21.74 13.13
C TYR A 97 -15.77 20.93 12.75
N HIS A 98 -15.58 19.96 11.85
CA HIS A 98 -16.59 18.99 11.47
C HIS A 98 -16.00 17.58 11.39
N ASP A 99 -16.81 16.57 11.72
CA ASP A 99 -16.42 15.15 11.57
C ASP A 99 -16.28 14.74 10.10
N ILE A 100 -16.99 15.44 9.20
CA ILE A 100 -16.93 15.32 7.75
C ILE A 100 -17.13 16.66 7.05
N GLY A 101 -16.41 16.91 5.96
CA GLY A 101 -16.66 18.02 5.04
C GLY A 101 -16.23 17.74 3.61
N VAL A 102 -16.58 18.64 2.69
CA VAL A 102 -16.27 18.55 1.26
C VAL A 102 -15.64 19.86 0.80
N ALA A 103 -14.57 19.76 0.04
CA ALA A 103 -13.89 20.90 -0.53
C ALA A 103 -13.62 20.71 -2.02
N ARG A 104 -13.60 21.83 -2.74
CA ARG A 104 -13.05 21.92 -4.09
C ARG A 104 -11.57 22.27 -3.98
N ILE A 105 -10.74 21.57 -4.74
CA ILE A 105 -9.29 21.76 -4.84
C ILE A 105 -8.94 22.15 -6.28
N SER A 106 -8.29 23.29 -6.43
CA SER A 106 -7.93 23.88 -7.72
C SER A 106 -6.42 24.03 -7.88
N GLY A 107 -5.98 24.14 -9.13
CA GLY A 107 -4.56 24.29 -9.49
C GLY A 107 -3.82 22.97 -9.65
N GLN A 108 -2.50 23.07 -9.68
CA GLN A 108 -1.55 21.97 -9.82
C GLN A 108 -0.74 21.79 -8.52
N PRO A 109 -0.20 20.59 -8.25
CA PRO A 109 0.69 20.38 -7.12
C PRO A 109 1.84 21.39 -7.11
N GLY A 110 2.03 22.06 -5.98
CA GLY A 110 2.93 23.21 -5.81
C GLY A 110 2.24 24.58 -5.81
N SER A 111 1.00 24.66 -6.28
CA SER A 111 0.18 25.89 -6.26
C SER A 111 -1.31 25.55 -6.06
N LEU A 112 -1.59 24.61 -5.14
CA LEU A 112 -2.95 24.18 -4.86
C LEU A 112 -3.68 25.20 -3.99
N GLU A 113 -4.93 25.45 -4.34
CA GLU A 113 -5.88 26.24 -3.56
C GLU A 113 -7.11 25.39 -3.28
N GLY A 114 -7.91 25.78 -2.30
CA GLY A 114 -9.21 25.15 -2.14
C GLY A 114 -10.27 26.04 -1.54
N THR A 115 -11.49 25.55 -1.61
CA THR A 115 -12.71 26.24 -1.24
C THR A 115 -13.59 25.27 -0.48
N GLN A 116 -13.98 25.65 0.73
CA GLN A 116 -14.93 24.88 1.53
C GLN A 116 -16.30 24.84 0.84
N LEU A 117 -16.97 23.69 0.88
CA LEU A 117 -18.32 23.50 0.33
C LEU A 117 -19.31 23.07 1.42
N ALA A 118 -19.71 21.80 1.44
CA ALA A 118 -20.67 21.26 2.40
C ALA A 118 -19.97 20.58 3.58
N GLU A 119 -20.59 20.63 4.76
CA GLU A 119 -20.02 20.14 6.02
C GLU A 119 -21.07 19.47 6.90
N GLY A 120 -20.63 18.51 7.73
CA GLY A 120 -21.44 17.85 8.75
C GLY A 120 -22.77 17.29 8.23
N ASP A 121 -23.86 17.74 8.84
CA ASP A 121 -25.23 17.27 8.55
C ASP A 121 -25.71 17.60 7.13
N ASN A 122 -25.00 18.47 6.40
CA ASN A 122 -25.29 18.75 5.00
C ASN A 122 -24.70 17.72 4.03
N VAL A 123 -23.84 16.81 4.51
CA VAL A 123 -23.13 15.80 3.69
C VAL A 123 -23.65 14.38 3.94
N GLY A 124 -24.10 14.08 5.16
CA GLY A 124 -24.64 12.76 5.52
C GLY A 124 -25.18 12.70 6.94
N GLN A 125 -25.55 11.50 7.40
CA GLN A 125 -26.02 11.25 8.76
C GLN A 125 -25.34 10.01 9.35
N VAL A 126 -25.37 9.90 10.68
CA VAL A 126 -24.91 8.73 11.43
C VAL A 126 -26.11 7.81 11.71
N TRP A 127 -25.96 6.52 11.47
CA TRP A 127 -26.96 5.47 11.70
C TRP A 127 -26.77 4.74 13.02
N ASN A 128 -25.53 4.67 13.49
CA ASN A 128 -25.13 3.92 14.66
C ASN A 128 -24.69 4.87 15.79
N ALA A 129 -25.26 4.71 16.98
CA ALA A 129 -24.82 5.47 18.15
C ALA A 129 -23.32 5.25 18.42
N ASP A 130 -22.62 6.26 18.91
CA ASP A 130 -21.17 6.22 19.20
C ASP A 130 -20.26 6.09 17.96
N HIS A 131 -20.70 6.64 16.82
CA HIS A 131 -19.95 6.66 15.56
C HIS A 131 -19.87 8.09 14.98
N THR A 132 -18.89 8.32 14.11
CA THR A 132 -18.74 9.53 13.29
C THR A 132 -18.88 9.22 11.80
N ARG A 133 -19.15 10.25 10.99
CA ARG A 133 -19.11 10.13 9.53
C ARG A 133 -17.66 10.17 9.07
N LYS A 134 -17.27 9.23 8.20
CA LYS A 134 -15.97 9.24 7.53
C LYS A 134 -16.12 9.07 6.02
N PRO A 135 -15.53 9.95 5.20
CA PRO A 135 -15.53 9.78 3.75
C PRO A 135 -14.55 8.66 3.36
N THR A 136 -15.00 7.71 2.55
CA THR A 136 -14.20 6.53 2.16
C THR A 136 -13.89 6.43 0.67
N GLY A 137 -14.72 7.05 -0.17
CA GLY A 137 -14.57 7.02 -1.61
C GLY A 137 -15.40 8.10 -2.27
N MET A 138 -14.90 8.67 -3.37
CA MET A 138 -15.61 9.70 -4.12
C MET A 138 -15.52 9.43 -5.64
N ALA A 139 -16.59 9.66 -6.38
CA ALA A 139 -16.63 9.53 -7.84
C ALA A 139 -17.30 10.76 -8.47
N CYS A 140 -16.68 11.31 -9.51
CA CYS A 140 -17.24 12.38 -10.35
C CYS A 140 -17.63 11.75 -11.69
N VAL A 141 -18.92 11.62 -11.97
CA VAL A 141 -19.46 10.87 -13.12
C VAL A 141 -20.27 11.81 -14.00
N GLY A 142 -19.69 12.22 -15.13
CA GLY A 142 -20.22 13.36 -15.87
C GLY A 142 -20.12 14.62 -15.01
N GLY A 143 -21.26 15.15 -14.56
CA GLY A 143 -21.33 16.28 -13.62
C GLY A 143 -21.90 15.92 -12.24
N ASP A 144 -22.27 14.67 -12.02
CA ASP A 144 -22.78 14.19 -10.72
C ASP A 144 -21.61 13.73 -9.85
N MET A 145 -21.71 13.96 -8.54
CA MET A 145 -20.75 13.48 -7.55
C MET A 145 -21.40 12.46 -6.63
N TYR A 146 -20.67 11.39 -6.34
CA TYR A 146 -21.06 10.35 -5.40
C TYR A 146 -20.00 10.25 -4.31
N LEU A 147 -20.43 10.28 -3.05
CA LEU A 147 -19.56 10.18 -1.88
C LEU A 147 -20.01 9.01 -1.02
N ALA A 148 -19.09 8.09 -0.74
CA ALA A 148 -19.29 7.07 0.28
C ALA A 148 -18.97 7.65 1.66
N VAL A 149 -19.95 7.57 2.56
CA VAL A 149 -19.87 8.01 3.95
C VAL A 149 -20.09 6.78 4.83
N GLN A 150 -19.06 6.37 5.56
CA GLN A 150 -19.16 5.28 6.54
C GLN A 150 -19.45 5.84 7.93
N ASP A 151 -20.13 5.05 8.75
CA ASP A 151 -20.16 5.21 10.20
C ASP A 151 -18.92 4.54 10.77
N LEU A 152 -17.99 5.30 11.35
CA LEU A 152 -16.82 4.76 12.04
C LEU A 152 -16.97 4.89 13.55
N ALA A 153 -16.81 3.80 14.29
CA ALA A 153 -16.87 3.82 15.74
C ALA A 153 -15.81 4.77 16.32
N PHE A 154 -16.08 5.42 17.46
CA PHE A 154 -15.11 6.34 18.09
C PHE A 154 -13.77 5.68 18.50
N ASN A 155 -13.74 4.35 18.61
CA ASN A 155 -12.52 3.57 18.87
C ASN A 155 -11.83 3.06 17.59
N PHE A 156 -12.38 3.38 16.41
CA PHE A 156 -11.87 3.03 15.07
C PHE A 156 -11.84 1.53 14.72
N ASP A 157 -12.51 0.69 15.50
CA ASP A 157 -12.48 -0.78 15.39
C ASP A 157 -13.81 -1.40 14.89
N ALA A 158 -14.66 -0.60 14.25
CA ALA A 158 -15.83 -1.09 13.54
C ALA A 158 -16.40 -0.02 12.61
N ALA A 159 -16.78 -0.44 11.40
CA ALA A 159 -17.52 0.36 10.42
C ALA A 159 -18.82 -0.36 10.02
N PRO A 160 -19.90 -0.29 10.82
CA PRO A 160 -21.09 -1.12 10.62
C PRO A 160 -22.02 -0.67 9.49
N ALA A 161 -21.89 0.57 9.00
CA ALA A 161 -22.81 1.12 8.00
C ALA A 161 -22.12 2.06 7.02
N ALA A 162 -22.65 2.11 5.79
CA ALA A 162 -22.29 3.11 4.80
C ALA A 162 -23.48 3.62 3.98
N THR A 163 -23.42 4.91 3.69
CA THR A 163 -24.32 5.64 2.80
C THR A 163 -23.56 6.09 1.56
N ILE A 164 -24.19 5.98 0.39
CA ILE A 164 -23.76 6.75 -0.78
C ILE A 164 -24.61 8.01 -0.84
N ALA A 165 -23.97 9.17 -0.77
CA ALA A 165 -24.59 10.48 -0.95
C ALA A 165 -24.32 10.99 -2.37
N LYS A 166 -25.26 11.77 -2.92
CA LYS A 166 -25.17 12.34 -4.27
C LYS A 166 -25.26 13.86 -4.24
N SER A 167 -24.39 14.52 -5.01
CA SER A 167 -24.49 15.94 -5.35
C SER A 167 -24.61 16.11 -6.87
N THR A 168 -25.39 17.11 -7.31
CA THR A 168 -25.59 17.49 -8.72
C THR A 168 -25.22 18.94 -9.00
N ASP A 169 -24.57 19.61 -8.03
CA ASP A 169 -24.24 21.04 -8.05
C ASP A 169 -22.78 21.29 -7.61
N HIS A 170 -21.92 20.34 -7.97
CA HIS A 170 -20.50 20.31 -7.65
C HIS A 170 -20.20 20.38 -6.15
N GLY A 171 -20.82 19.49 -5.38
CA GLY A 171 -20.52 19.25 -3.97
C GLY A 171 -21.11 20.26 -2.99
N ARG A 172 -21.97 21.18 -3.45
CA ARG A 172 -22.58 22.22 -2.59
C ARG A 172 -23.76 21.69 -1.80
N THR A 173 -24.61 20.87 -2.41
CA THR A 173 -25.74 20.20 -1.76
C THR A 173 -25.71 18.71 -2.00
N TRP A 174 -26.13 17.94 -1.00
CA TRP A 174 -26.08 16.48 -1.01
C TRP A 174 -27.44 15.86 -0.68
N THR A 175 -27.72 14.72 -1.29
CA THR A 175 -28.93 13.92 -1.08
C THR A 175 -28.59 12.45 -0.86
N TRP A 176 -29.34 11.78 0.02
CA TRP A 176 -29.19 10.35 0.33
C TRP A 176 -30.51 9.77 0.85
N ASP A 177 -30.59 8.45 0.95
CA ASP A 177 -31.71 7.77 1.63
C ASP A 177 -31.62 8.01 3.14
N LYS A 178 -32.56 8.78 3.70
CA LYS A 178 -32.58 9.12 5.14
C LYS A 178 -33.23 8.05 6.01
N SER A 179 -33.77 6.98 5.42
CA SER A 179 -34.48 5.92 6.16
C SER A 179 -33.60 4.73 6.53
N LYS A 180 -32.50 4.49 5.80
CA LYS A 180 -31.54 3.39 6.05
C LYS A 180 -30.19 3.65 5.37
N PRO A 181 -29.08 3.08 5.86
CA PRO A 181 -27.82 3.05 5.12
C PRO A 181 -27.96 2.21 3.84
N MET A 182 -27.11 2.48 2.85
CA MET A 182 -27.06 1.68 1.61
C MET A 182 -26.48 0.29 1.89
N PHE A 183 -25.45 0.23 2.72
CA PHE A 183 -24.76 -0.98 3.14
C PHE A 183 -24.78 -1.07 4.67
N PRO A 184 -25.57 -1.97 5.27
CA PRO A 184 -25.60 -2.21 6.71
C PRO A 184 -24.71 -3.38 7.14
N ASP A 185 -24.73 -3.67 8.44
CA ASP A 185 -24.23 -4.91 9.07
C ASP A 185 -22.73 -5.20 8.86
N GLY A 186 -21.92 -4.16 8.62
CA GLY A 186 -20.48 -4.29 8.40
C GLY A 186 -20.14 -5.06 7.12
N VAL A 187 -21.00 -5.00 6.11
CA VAL A 187 -20.83 -5.68 4.83
C VAL A 187 -20.70 -4.66 3.71
N PHE A 188 -19.53 -4.59 3.08
CA PHE A 188 -19.19 -3.61 2.03
C PHE A 188 -19.38 -2.17 2.52
N THR A 189 -18.85 -1.86 3.71
CA THR A 189 -19.10 -0.60 4.43
C THR A 189 -17.95 0.41 4.33
N THR A 190 -16.75 -0.02 3.96
CA THR A 190 -15.69 0.92 3.56
C THR A 190 -15.61 0.92 2.03
N VAL A 191 -16.28 1.86 1.38
CA VAL A 191 -16.49 1.86 -0.08
C VAL A 191 -15.56 2.86 -0.77
N MET A 192 -14.76 2.38 -1.72
CA MET A 192 -13.80 3.16 -2.50
C MET A 192 -14.19 3.12 -3.97
N PHE A 193 -14.64 4.25 -4.52
CA PHE A 193 -14.94 4.33 -5.96
C PHE A 193 -13.65 4.25 -6.81
N LEU A 194 -13.75 3.57 -7.94
CA LEU A 194 -12.67 3.52 -8.92
C LEU A 194 -12.60 4.85 -9.69
N ASP A 195 -11.47 5.56 -9.60
CA ASP A 195 -11.23 6.79 -10.34
C ASP A 195 -10.81 6.50 -11.79
N TYR A 196 -11.67 6.84 -12.75
CA TYR A 196 -11.43 6.72 -14.19
C TYR A 196 -11.00 8.05 -14.85
N GLY A 197 -10.50 9.02 -14.09
CA GLY A 197 -10.11 10.32 -14.64
C GLY A 197 -11.27 11.31 -14.69
N LYS A 198 -11.03 12.42 -15.38
CA LYS A 198 -11.96 13.55 -15.51
C LYS A 198 -13.37 13.10 -15.86
N ALA A 199 -14.34 13.43 -15.01
CA ALA A 199 -15.74 13.11 -15.19
C ALA A 199 -16.02 11.62 -15.49
N TYR A 200 -15.15 10.71 -15.01
CA TYR A 200 -15.21 9.28 -15.28
C TYR A 200 -15.00 8.90 -16.77
N ALA A 201 -14.39 9.79 -17.56
CA ALA A 201 -14.35 9.70 -19.02
C ALA A 201 -13.57 8.48 -19.56
N ASN A 202 -12.69 7.86 -18.77
CA ASN A 202 -11.95 6.67 -19.20
C ASN A 202 -12.61 5.35 -18.77
N ALA A 203 -13.81 5.38 -18.21
CA ALA A 203 -14.55 4.16 -17.91
C ALA A 203 -14.84 3.38 -19.20
N PRO A 204 -14.62 2.06 -19.22
CA PRO A 204 -14.75 1.25 -20.43
C PRO A 204 -16.21 0.99 -20.83
N ASP A 205 -17.16 1.25 -19.94
CA ASP A 205 -18.58 0.96 -20.09
C ASP A 205 -19.46 1.96 -19.30
N ASP A 206 -20.76 1.65 -19.20
CA ASP A 206 -21.76 2.48 -18.52
C ASP A 206 -21.97 2.15 -17.04
N TYR A 207 -20.97 1.52 -16.41
CA TYR A 207 -20.98 1.28 -14.97
C TYR A 207 -20.08 2.27 -14.21
N VAL A 208 -20.45 2.50 -12.95
CA VAL A 208 -19.56 3.02 -11.91
C VAL A 208 -19.08 1.82 -11.10
N TYR A 209 -17.77 1.71 -10.93
CA TYR A 209 -17.14 0.63 -10.18
C TYR A 209 -16.74 1.13 -8.79
N ALA A 210 -16.91 0.28 -7.79
CA ALA A 210 -16.45 0.55 -6.43
C ALA A 210 -15.92 -0.73 -5.78
N TYR A 211 -14.87 -0.58 -5.00
CA TYR A 211 -14.33 -1.63 -4.15
C TYR A 211 -14.83 -1.44 -2.73
N GLY A 212 -14.90 -2.53 -1.97
CA GLY A 212 -15.36 -2.46 -0.59
C GLY A 212 -14.63 -3.44 0.31
N LEU A 213 -14.41 -3.01 1.54
CA LEU A 213 -14.02 -3.86 2.66
C LEU A 213 -15.23 -4.15 3.55
N ASP A 214 -15.19 -5.30 4.20
CA ASP A 214 -16.12 -5.67 5.26
C ASP A 214 -15.58 -5.25 6.62
N HIS A 215 -16.49 -5.06 7.56
CA HIS A 215 -16.30 -4.90 8.99
C HIS A 215 -15.56 -3.64 9.46
N ASN A 216 -14.42 -3.31 8.86
CA ASN A 216 -13.62 -2.15 9.25
C ASN A 216 -12.80 -1.59 8.08
N TRP A 217 -12.34 -0.36 8.26
CA TRP A 217 -11.57 0.41 7.28
C TRP A 217 -10.07 0.08 7.27
N ARG A 218 -9.60 -0.68 8.25
CA ARG A 218 -8.26 -1.25 8.38
C ARG A 218 -8.34 -2.44 9.35
N ASP A 219 -7.23 -3.13 9.56
CA ASP A 219 -7.00 -4.06 10.67
C ASP A 219 -7.70 -3.58 11.96
N SER A 220 -8.44 -4.42 12.68
CA SER A 220 -9.06 -4.04 13.95
C SER A 220 -8.03 -4.23 15.06
N PHE A 221 -7.48 -3.13 15.57
CA PHE A 221 -6.43 -3.13 16.58
C PHE A 221 -6.86 -3.76 17.91
N SER A 222 -8.16 -3.91 18.15
CA SER A 222 -8.71 -4.63 19.31
C SER A 222 -9.35 -5.99 18.96
N ASP A 223 -9.20 -6.47 17.73
CA ASP A 223 -9.83 -7.69 17.20
C ASP A 223 -11.36 -7.73 17.43
N LYS A 224 -12.00 -6.56 17.54
CA LYS A 224 -13.44 -6.46 17.85
C LYS A 224 -14.29 -7.00 16.72
N VAL A 225 -13.81 -6.82 15.50
CA VAL A 225 -14.38 -7.36 14.26
C VAL A 225 -13.25 -8.00 13.45
N PRO A 226 -13.56 -8.91 12.52
CA PRO A 226 -12.53 -9.53 11.69
C PRO A 226 -11.74 -8.51 10.88
N ASP A 227 -10.42 -8.72 10.77
CA ASP A 227 -9.58 -7.86 9.95
C ASP A 227 -9.88 -8.02 8.46
N PRO A 228 -9.79 -6.92 7.68
CA PRO A 228 -9.84 -6.99 6.24
C PRO A 228 -8.65 -7.79 5.68
N VAL A 229 -8.96 -8.94 5.07
CA VAL A 229 -8.05 -9.73 4.21
C VAL A 229 -8.61 -9.93 2.80
N ASP A 230 -9.83 -9.46 2.57
CA ASP A 230 -10.56 -9.59 1.31
C ASP A 230 -11.01 -8.21 0.80
N LEU A 231 -10.70 -7.91 -0.46
CA LEU A 231 -11.23 -6.75 -1.19
C LEU A 231 -12.29 -7.22 -2.18
N TYR A 232 -13.49 -6.64 -2.10
CA TYR A 232 -14.62 -6.98 -2.97
C TYR A 232 -14.82 -5.92 -4.04
N LEU A 233 -15.28 -6.32 -5.23
CA LEU A 233 -15.64 -5.41 -6.32
C LEU A 233 -17.15 -5.43 -6.57
N ALA A 234 -17.71 -4.24 -6.72
CA ALA A 234 -19.06 -4.00 -7.17
C ALA A 234 -19.09 -3.05 -8.38
N ARG A 235 -20.17 -3.11 -9.13
CA ARG A 235 -20.50 -2.16 -10.19
C ARG A 235 -21.98 -1.80 -10.15
N VAL A 236 -22.32 -0.63 -10.66
CA VAL A 236 -23.72 -0.17 -10.78
C VAL A 236 -23.89 0.67 -12.04
N PRO A 237 -25.00 0.57 -12.79
CA PRO A 237 -25.24 1.47 -13.92
C PRO A 237 -25.15 2.94 -13.48
N LYS A 238 -24.52 3.81 -14.28
CA LYS A 238 -24.28 5.22 -13.93
C LYS A 238 -25.53 5.98 -13.48
N GLY A 239 -26.70 5.66 -14.04
CA GLY A 239 -27.98 6.28 -13.67
C GLY A 239 -28.60 5.77 -12.37
N ASP A 240 -28.07 4.67 -11.82
CA ASP A 240 -28.68 3.92 -10.72
C ASP A 240 -27.79 3.84 -9.47
N VAL A 241 -26.72 4.64 -9.36
CA VAL A 241 -25.77 4.60 -8.23
C VAL A 241 -26.47 4.70 -6.87
N MET A 242 -27.54 5.49 -6.78
CA MET A 242 -28.33 5.66 -5.54
C MET A 242 -29.31 4.51 -5.26
N ASN A 243 -29.48 3.56 -6.19
CA ASN A 243 -30.42 2.44 -6.07
C ASN A 243 -29.68 1.16 -5.69
N ARG A 244 -29.68 0.82 -4.40
CA ARG A 244 -29.01 -0.38 -3.87
C ARG A 244 -29.34 -1.67 -4.63
N ALA A 245 -30.56 -1.85 -5.15
CA ALA A 245 -30.97 -3.07 -5.86
C ALA A 245 -30.40 -3.18 -7.30
N ALA A 246 -29.78 -2.12 -7.82
CA ALA A 246 -29.10 -2.11 -9.10
C ALA A 246 -27.61 -2.50 -9.01
N TRP A 247 -27.03 -2.46 -7.82
CA TRP A 247 -25.64 -2.85 -7.59
C TRP A 247 -25.44 -4.34 -7.82
N GLU A 248 -24.38 -4.67 -8.53
CA GLU A 248 -23.93 -6.03 -8.80
C GLU A 248 -22.52 -6.23 -8.23
N PHE A 249 -22.29 -7.38 -7.62
CA PHE A 249 -21.01 -7.78 -7.02
C PHE A 249 -20.39 -8.90 -7.83
N VAL A 250 -19.06 -8.90 -7.93
CA VAL A 250 -18.34 -10.08 -8.44
C VAL A 250 -18.72 -11.27 -7.57
N SER A 251 -19.25 -12.32 -8.19
CA SER A 251 -19.79 -13.52 -7.53
C SER A 251 -19.02 -14.79 -7.86
N GLY A 252 -17.98 -14.66 -8.69
CA GLY A 252 -17.21 -15.74 -9.25
C GLY A 252 -16.61 -15.34 -10.58
N TYR A 253 -16.02 -16.31 -11.26
CA TYR A 253 -15.39 -16.12 -12.56
C TYR A 253 -15.84 -17.22 -13.52
N GLY A 254 -16.14 -16.84 -14.75
CA GLY A 254 -16.39 -17.78 -15.85
C GLY A 254 -15.11 -18.49 -16.29
N THR A 255 -15.26 -19.49 -17.16
CA THR A 255 -14.11 -20.22 -17.73
C THR A 255 -13.20 -19.35 -18.61
N ASP A 256 -13.68 -18.17 -19.03
CA ASP A 256 -12.91 -17.16 -19.77
C ASP A 256 -12.19 -16.16 -18.87
N GLY A 257 -12.23 -16.36 -17.54
CA GLY A 257 -11.61 -15.49 -16.55
C GLY A 257 -12.35 -14.16 -16.32
N LYS A 258 -13.54 -13.97 -16.90
CA LYS A 258 -14.36 -12.78 -16.65
C LYS A 258 -15.24 -12.96 -15.41
N PRO A 259 -15.52 -11.88 -14.67
CA PRO A 259 -16.36 -11.96 -13.50
C PRO A 259 -17.82 -12.32 -13.87
N THR A 260 -18.42 -13.18 -13.06
CA THR A 260 -19.88 -13.32 -13.00
C THR A 260 -20.43 -12.32 -11.98
N TRP A 261 -21.59 -11.74 -12.24
CA TRP A 261 -22.15 -10.66 -11.44
C TRP A 261 -23.46 -11.11 -10.77
N SER A 262 -23.63 -10.76 -9.50
CA SER A 262 -24.85 -11.04 -8.73
C SER A 262 -25.32 -9.79 -8.00
N LYS A 263 -26.64 -9.59 -7.92
CA LYS A 263 -27.25 -8.55 -7.05
C LYS A 263 -27.29 -8.95 -5.59
N ASP A 264 -27.16 -10.26 -5.31
CA ASP A 264 -27.02 -10.78 -3.96
C ASP A 264 -25.59 -10.52 -3.46
N ILE A 265 -25.47 -9.62 -2.50
CA ILE A 265 -24.19 -9.27 -1.89
C ILE A 265 -23.60 -10.42 -1.07
N GLY A 266 -24.41 -11.36 -0.59
CA GLY A 266 -23.92 -12.57 0.09
C GLY A 266 -23.23 -13.55 -0.86
N ALA A 267 -23.47 -13.43 -2.16
CA ALA A 267 -22.80 -14.24 -3.18
C ALA A 267 -21.44 -13.66 -3.61
N ARG A 268 -21.03 -12.50 -3.07
CA ARG A 268 -19.80 -11.82 -3.46
C ARG A 268 -18.56 -12.71 -3.26
N LYS A 269 -17.56 -12.52 -4.10
CA LYS A 269 -16.23 -13.13 -4.01
C LYS A 269 -15.17 -12.04 -4.02
N PRO A 270 -14.09 -12.20 -3.25
CA PRO A 270 -12.99 -11.24 -3.28
C PRO A 270 -12.35 -11.19 -4.67
N VAL A 271 -11.95 -9.99 -5.09
CA VAL A 271 -11.06 -9.78 -6.23
C VAL A 271 -9.58 -9.73 -5.80
N ILE A 272 -9.33 -9.47 -4.51
CA ILE A 272 -8.03 -9.64 -3.84
C ILE A 272 -8.29 -10.39 -2.54
N HIS A 273 -7.54 -11.46 -2.31
CA HIS A 273 -7.34 -12.05 -0.99
C HIS A 273 -5.86 -11.83 -0.64
N ASP A 274 -5.57 -11.16 0.47
CA ASP A 274 -4.21 -11.01 1.00
C ASP A 274 -4.23 -11.19 2.52
N ASP A 275 -3.73 -12.34 2.98
CA ASP A 275 -3.65 -12.70 4.39
C ASP A 275 -2.25 -12.45 4.99
N ARG A 276 -1.36 -11.78 4.25
CA ARG A 276 -0.06 -11.35 4.78
C ARG A 276 -0.25 -10.50 6.03
N ARG A 277 0.63 -10.74 7.00
CA ARG A 277 0.80 -9.88 8.17
C ARG A 277 2.13 -9.17 8.11
N VAL A 278 2.13 -7.88 8.41
CA VAL A 278 3.35 -7.07 8.54
C VAL A 278 3.56 -6.66 9.99
N TYR A 279 4.82 -6.43 10.36
CA TYR A 279 5.20 -6.08 11.73
C TYR A 279 4.69 -7.08 12.79
N PRO A 280 4.90 -8.40 12.61
CA PRO A 280 4.33 -9.42 13.50
C PRO A 280 4.83 -9.33 14.94
N ASP A 281 6.01 -8.74 15.15
CA ASP A 281 6.62 -8.53 16.45
C ASP A 281 7.33 -7.16 16.48
N VAL A 282 6.96 -6.32 17.45
CA VAL A 282 7.52 -4.99 17.65
C VAL A 282 8.04 -4.84 19.06
N TYR A 283 9.04 -3.98 19.26
CA TYR A 283 9.68 -3.78 20.54
C TYR A 283 8.88 -2.90 21.51
N SER A 284 8.07 -1.98 20.98
CA SER A 284 7.16 -1.15 21.78
C SER A 284 5.87 -1.91 22.10
N ASP A 285 4.96 -1.25 22.84
CA ASP A 285 3.59 -1.72 23.08
C ASP A 285 2.61 -1.25 22.01
N ARG A 286 3.12 -0.79 20.85
CA ARG A 286 2.31 -0.33 19.73
C ARG A 286 1.71 -1.50 18.96
N ILE A 287 0.87 -1.16 18.01
CA ILE A 287 0.18 -2.13 17.17
C ILE A 287 1.19 -2.99 16.39
N SER A 288 0.87 -4.26 16.23
CA SER A 288 1.67 -5.26 15.53
C SER A 288 0.76 -6.24 14.82
N ASN A 289 1.34 -7.08 13.97
CA ASN A 289 0.68 -8.18 13.28
C ASN A 289 -0.53 -7.74 12.44
N MET A 290 -0.36 -6.67 11.65
CA MET A 290 -1.45 -6.02 10.91
C MET A 290 -1.69 -6.66 9.55
N THR A 291 -2.95 -6.70 9.09
CA THR A 291 -3.28 -6.99 7.68
C THR A 291 -2.87 -5.85 6.74
N THR A 292 -2.78 -6.15 5.44
CA THR A 292 -2.28 -5.24 4.39
C THR A 292 -3.36 -4.54 3.59
N LEU A 293 -4.64 -4.95 3.72
CA LEU A 293 -5.77 -4.35 3.01
C LEU A 293 -6.48 -3.35 3.93
N SER A 294 -6.52 -2.09 3.52
CA SER A 294 -7.15 -0.98 4.25
C SER A 294 -7.80 -0.01 3.28
N GLN A 295 -8.58 0.92 3.83
CA GLN A 295 -9.13 2.06 3.10
C GLN A 295 -8.01 2.76 2.35
N GLY A 296 -8.22 3.01 1.07
CA GLY A 296 -7.31 3.79 0.23
C GLY A 296 -8.03 4.21 -1.04
N GLY A 297 -7.43 3.98 -2.20
CA GLY A 297 -7.99 4.41 -3.48
C GLY A 297 -7.68 3.43 -4.59
N VAL A 298 -8.57 3.36 -5.58
CA VAL A 298 -8.29 2.64 -6.83
C VAL A 298 -8.38 3.62 -7.99
N VAL A 299 -7.34 3.68 -8.82
CA VAL A 299 -7.26 4.57 -9.97
C VAL A 299 -6.94 3.79 -11.24
N TYR A 300 -7.53 4.19 -12.36
CA TYR A 300 -7.10 3.73 -13.68
C TYR A 300 -6.04 4.68 -14.26
N ASN A 301 -4.79 4.25 -14.21
CA ASN A 301 -3.68 4.89 -14.90
C ASN A 301 -3.74 4.52 -16.40
N LYS A 302 -4.48 5.34 -17.17
CA LYS A 302 -4.74 5.10 -18.59
C LYS A 302 -3.47 5.01 -19.46
N PRO A 303 -2.46 5.91 -19.33
CA PRO A 303 -1.25 5.81 -20.14
C PRO A 303 -0.51 4.48 -19.98
N LEU A 304 -0.47 3.93 -18.76
CA LEU A 304 0.12 2.62 -18.48
C LEU A 304 -0.84 1.46 -18.71
N ASN A 305 -2.13 1.74 -18.94
CA ASN A 305 -3.21 0.77 -19.01
C ASN A 305 -3.20 -0.16 -17.78
N ARG A 306 -3.16 0.43 -16.58
CA ARG A 306 -3.16 -0.28 -15.31
C ARG A 306 -4.12 0.29 -14.30
N TYR A 307 -4.76 -0.61 -13.56
CA TYR A 307 -5.50 -0.30 -12.35
C TYR A 307 -4.53 -0.38 -11.19
N ILE A 308 -4.49 0.62 -10.34
CA ILE A 308 -3.61 0.69 -9.17
C ILE A 308 -4.51 0.80 -7.93
N TYR A 309 -4.34 -0.12 -6.99
CA TYR A 309 -4.93 -0.03 -5.66
C TYR A 309 -3.84 0.37 -4.66
N THR A 310 -4.07 1.47 -3.95
CA THR A 310 -3.25 1.93 -2.85
C THR A 310 -3.91 1.55 -1.54
N SER A 311 -3.13 0.91 -0.68
CA SER A 311 -3.52 0.52 0.68
C SER A 311 -2.44 0.98 1.66
N TRP A 312 -2.66 0.72 2.95
CA TRP A 312 -1.74 1.08 4.01
C TRP A 312 -1.93 0.19 5.25
N THR A 313 -0.94 0.22 6.12
CA THR A 313 -0.95 -0.27 7.49
C THR A 313 -0.44 0.86 8.39
N GLU A 314 -0.39 0.68 9.71
CA GLU A 314 0.16 1.71 10.60
C GLU A 314 1.58 2.15 10.19
N TYR A 315 2.37 1.26 9.56
CA TYR A 315 3.78 1.50 9.25
C TYR A 315 4.16 1.45 7.77
N THR A 316 3.28 0.93 6.91
CA THR A 316 3.58 0.71 5.48
C THR A 316 2.51 1.27 4.56
N PHE A 317 2.90 1.62 3.34
CA PHE A 317 1.99 1.67 2.20
C PHE A 317 2.12 0.38 1.39
N GLU A 318 1.01 -0.16 0.93
CA GLU A 318 0.95 -1.40 0.14
C GLU A 318 0.33 -1.10 -1.22
N PHE A 319 0.91 -1.67 -2.27
CA PHE A 319 0.51 -1.34 -3.64
C PHE A 319 0.24 -2.57 -4.50
N TYR A 320 -0.88 -2.52 -5.22
CA TYR A 320 -1.31 -3.58 -6.13
C TYR A 320 -1.62 -3.02 -7.51
N GLU A 321 -1.32 -3.78 -8.56
CA GLU A 321 -1.67 -3.47 -9.94
C GLU A 321 -2.46 -4.58 -10.60
N SER A 322 -3.27 -4.22 -11.60
CA SER A 322 -4.03 -5.17 -12.41
C SER A 322 -4.24 -4.65 -13.83
N PRO A 323 -4.32 -5.54 -14.85
CA PRO A 323 -4.69 -5.18 -16.21
C PRO A 323 -6.20 -4.92 -16.39
N THR A 324 -7.05 -5.32 -15.44
CA THR A 324 -8.51 -5.10 -15.47
C THR A 324 -9.02 -4.63 -14.10
N PRO A 325 -10.24 -4.09 -13.96
CA PRO A 325 -10.75 -3.70 -12.64
C PRO A 325 -11.02 -4.90 -11.72
N TYR A 326 -11.10 -6.13 -12.24
CA TYR A 326 -11.43 -7.34 -11.48
C TYR A 326 -10.25 -8.32 -11.34
N GLY A 327 -9.04 -7.90 -11.69
CA GLY A 327 -7.83 -8.71 -11.61
C GLY A 327 -7.35 -9.30 -12.94
N PRO A 328 -6.35 -10.21 -12.91
CA PRO A 328 -5.66 -10.67 -11.72
C PRO A 328 -4.82 -9.54 -11.09
N TRP A 329 -5.03 -9.32 -9.81
CA TRP A 329 -4.26 -8.35 -9.03
C TRP A 329 -2.91 -8.95 -8.64
N LYS A 330 -1.88 -8.10 -8.63
CA LYS A 330 -0.52 -8.44 -8.21
C LYS A 330 0.03 -7.35 -7.31
N ARG A 331 0.77 -7.72 -6.29
CA ARG A 331 1.46 -6.76 -5.42
C ARG A 331 2.69 -6.23 -6.15
N PHE A 332 2.90 -4.93 -6.28
CA PHE A 332 4.10 -4.42 -6.95
C PHE A 332 5.10 -3.73 -6.03
N ASP A 333 4.67 -3.21 -4.87
CA ASP A 333 5.59 -2.63 -3.90
C ASP A 333 5.02 -2.55 -2.48
N SER A 334 5.90 -2.29 -1.51
CA SER A 334 5.57 -1.87 -0.15
C SER A 334 6.56 -0.79 0.29
N LYS A 335 6.08 0.42 0.60
CA LYS A 335 6.91 1.48 1.16
C LYS A 335 6.82 1.45 2.67
N ASP A 336 7.94 1.26 3.33
CA ASP A 336 8.01 1.18 4.79
C ASP A 336 8.45 2.52 5.41
N PHE A 337 7.77 2.95 6.47
CA PHE A 337 8.09 4.16 7.23
C PHE A 337 8.57 3.86 8.66
N GLY A 338 8.48 2.61 9.11
CA GLY A 338 8.88 2.15 10.43
C GLY A 338 7.93 2.57 11.55
N GLY A 339 8.19 2.05 12.74
CA GLY A 339 7.55 2.50 13.98
C GLY A 339 7.79 3.98 14.29
N TYR A 340 7.06 4.46 15.28
CA TYR A 340 7.04 5.86 15.70
C TYR A 340 8.25 6.25 16.56
N THR A 341 8.60 7.54 16.67
CA THR A 341 7.95 8.70 16.02
C THR A 341 8.50 8.98 14.62
N TRP A 342 7.62 9.42 13.73
CA TRP A 342 7.97 9.98 12.43
C TRP A 342 8.34 11.45 12.53
N THR A 343 8.89 11.98 11.44
CA THR A 343 9.35 13.37 11.29
C THR A 343 8.70 14.03 10.06
N HIS A 344 8.89 15.34 9.88
CA HIS A 344 8.44 16.01 8.64
C HIS A 344 9.13 15.46 7.39
N GLN A 345 10.38 14.98 7.52
CA GLN A 345 11.14 14.40 6.41
C GLN A 345 10.68 12.98 6.08
N LYS A 346 10.32 12.19 7.10
CA LYS A 346 9.82 10.83 6.93
C LYS A 346 8.56 10.61 7.74
N HIS A 347 7.45 10.41 7.05
CA HIS A 347 6.19 10.01 7.66
C HIS A 347 5.37 9.22 6.65
N GLY A 348 4.72 8.17 7.12
CA GLY A 348 3.70 7.47 6.35
C GLY A 348 2.40 8.28 6.35
N GLY A 349 1.31 7.59 6.64
CA GLY A 349 -0.02 8.15 6.72
C GLY A 349 -1.05 7.06 6.48
N TYR A 350 -2.28 7.47 6.22
CA TYR A 350 -3.37 6.53 5.94
C TYR A 350 -4.29 7.03 4.86
N ALA A 351 -5.24 6.15 4.47
CA ALA A 351 -6.23 6.38 3.43
C ALA A 351 -5.59 6.88 2.13
N THR A 352 -4.57 6.15 1.67
CA THR A 352 -3.76 6.57 0.54
C THR A 352 -4.57 6.59 -0.75
N THR A 353 -4.51 7.67 -1.53
CA THR A 353 -5.17 7.76 -2.85
C THR A 353 -4.24 8.37 -3.90
N ILE A 354 -4.49 8.10 -5.18
CA ILE A 354 -3.79 8.74 -6.31
C ILE A 354 -4.83 9.54 -7.11
N PRO A 355 -4.88 10.87 -6.97
CA PRO A 355 -5.79 11.71 -7.74
C PRO A 355 -5.47 11.61 -9.24
N SER A 356 -6.38 11.08 -10.04
CA SER A 356 -6.17 10.88 -11.49
C SER A 356 -5.81 12.16 -12.25
N LYS A 357 -6.24 13.32 -11.76
CA LYS A 357 -5.91 14.65 -12.29
C LYS A 357 -4.41 14.92 -12.35
N TYR A 358 -3.64 14.32 -11.44
CA TYR A 358 -2.23 14.59 -11.26
C TYR A 358 -1.33 13.43 -11.71
N ILE A 359 -1.87 12.51 -12.52
CA ILE A 359 -1.09 11.51 -13.24
C ILE A 359 -0.48 12.18 -14.48
N SER A 360 0.84 11.99 -14.70
CA SER A 360 1.54 12.52 -15.86
C SER A 360 1.00 11.96 -17.19
N ALA A 361 1.31 12.63 -18.28
CA ALA A 361 0.83 12.23 -19.61
C ALA A 361 1.30 10.82 -20.02
N ASP A 362 2.47 10.38 -19.56
CA ASP A 362 3.00 9.03 -19.76
C ASP A 362 2.64 8.05 -18.63
N GLY A 363 1.97 8.54 -17.58
CA GLY A 363 1.50 7.77 -16.44
C GLY A 363 2.56 7.36 -15.44
N LYS A 364 3.83 7.75 -15.64
CA LYS A 364 4.95 7.31 -14.79
C LYS A 364 5.08 8.13 -13.51
N ASP A 365 4.79 9.42 -13.58
CA ASP A 365 4.83 10.31 -12.43
C ASP A 365 3.42 10.56 -11.90
N MET A 366 3.25 10.42 -10.60
CA MET A 366 1.98 10.55 -9.91
C MET A 366 2.17 11.26 -8.57
N TRP A 367 1.06 11.78 -8.04
CA TRP A 367 1.01 12.29 -6.68
C TRP A 367 0.21 11.33 -5.81
N LEU A 368 0.81 10.89 -4.72
CA LEU A 368 0.18 10.05 -3.71
C LEU A 368 -0.31 10.93 -2.57
N GLN A 369 -1.61 10.91 -2.34
CA GLN A 369 -2.26 11.58 -1.23
C GLN A 369 -2.27 10.68 0.01
N SER A 370 -1.95 11.24 1.17
CA SER A 370 -2.04 10.58 2.48
C SER A 370 -2.20 11.61 3.58
N ASN A 371 -2.54 11.21 4.80
CA ASN A 371 -2.61 12.11 5.96
C ASN A 371 -2.01 11.47 7.20
N VAL A 372 -1.50 12.29 8.12
CA VAL A 372 -0.97 11.82 9.41
C VAL A 372 -1.66 12.58 10.54
N CYS A 373 -2.38 11.86 11.40
CA CYS A 373 -2.99 12.45 12.60
C CYS A 373 -1.99 12.48 13.76
N PRO A 374 -1.78 13.64 14.41
CA PRO A 374 -1.13 13.70 15.73
C PRO A 374 -1.80 12.81 16.78
N CYS A 375 -3.11 12.58 16.65
CA CYS A 375 -3.89 11.74 17.56
C CYS A 375 -3.49 10.25 17.54
N GLY A 376 -2.89 9.76 16.43
CA GLY A 376 -2.33 8.40 16.37
C GLY A 376 -0.96 8.28 17.04
N GLY A 377 -0.34 9.41 17.38
CA GLY A 377 0.99 9.48 17.98
C GLY A 377 2.12 9.14 17.02
N GLY A 378 1.86 9.19 15.70
CA GLY A 378 2.89 9.01 14.67
C GLY A 378 3.78 10.23 14.49
N VAL A 379 3.25 11.42 14.77
CA VAL A 379 3.97 12.70 14.83
C VAL A 379 3.75 13.33 16.21
N PRO A 380 4.56 14.34 16.62
CA PRO A 380 4.36 15.02 17.89
C PRO A 380 2.92 15.54 18.08
N ALA A 381 2.49 15.61 19.34
CA ALA A 381 1.19 16.21 19.66
C ALA A 381 1.14 17.66 19.12
N ASP A 382 -0.04 18.06 18.64
CA ASP A 382 -0.31 19.36 18.02
C ASP A 382 0.47 19.67 16.71
N ASP A 383 1.12 18.67 16.11
CA ASP A 383 1.83 18.77 14.83
C ASP A 383 0.97 18.32 13.64
N TRP A 384 0.06 19.17 13.23
CA TRP A 384 -0.86 18.97 12.11
C TRP A 384 -0.22 19.20 10.73
N TYR A 385 1.12 19.14 10.61
CA TYR A 385 1.88 19.46 9.40
C TYR A 385 1.34 18.79 8.12
N ALA A 386 0.99 17.50 8.22
CA ALA A 386 0.47 16.66 7.13
C ALA A 386 -0.99 16.22 7.34
N TYR A 387 -1.75 16.90 8.21
CA TYR A 387 -3.17 16.64 8.44
C TYR A 387 -4.05 17.56 7.59
N THR A 388 -3.85 17.43 6.28
CA THR A 388 -4.42 18.23 5.18
C THR A 388 -4.35 17.41 3.89
N PHE A 389 -4.93 17.83 2.76
CA PHE A 389 -4.75 17.17 1.45
C PHE A 389 -3.27 17.19 1.04
N SER A 390 -2.47 16.26 1.58
CA SER A 390 -1.02 16.26 1.51
C SER A 390 -0.58 15.24 0.48
N LEU A 391 0.36 15.65 -0.37
CA LEU A 391 0.81 14.96 -1.55
C LEU A 391 2.32 14.73 -1.48
N ARG A 392 2.73 13.53 -1.86
CA ARG A 392 4.12 13.12 -2.08
C ARG A 392 4.28 12.57 -3.49
N LYS A 393 5.50 12.58 -4.04
CA LYS A 393 5.71 12.04 -5.37
C LYS A 393 5.81 10.52 -5.35
N MET A 394 5.33 9.93 -6.44
CA MET A 394 5.48 8.53 -6.78
C MET A 394 5.91 8.44 -8.24
N HIS A 395 6.98 7.70 -8.51
CA HIS A 395 7.48 7.42 -9.85
C HIS A 395 7.49 5.91 -10.10
N LEU A 396 6.90 5.49 -11.22
CA LEU A 396 6.83 4.10 -11.66
C LEU A 396 7.47 3.95 -13.04
N GLU A 397 8.50 3.11 -13.14
CA GLU A 397 9.05 2.72 -14.44
C GLU A 397 8.53 1.34 -14.85
N PRO A 398 7.77 1.22 -15.95
CA PRO A 398 7.37 -0.07 -16.49
C PRO A 398 8.59 -0.89 -16.93
N TYR A 399 8.56 -2.18 -16.61
CA TYR A 399 9.59 -3.12 -17.00
C TYR A 399 9.71 -3.21 -18.53
N LYS A 400 10.96 -3.19 -19.00
CA LYS A 400 11.32 -3.53 -20.37
C LYS A 400 12.46 -4.53 -20.32
N GLU A 401 12.31 -5.63 -21.04
CA GLU A 401 13.38 -6.60 -21.18
C GLU A 401 14.60 -5.95 -21.85
N THR A 402 15.76 -6.15 -21.24
CA THR A 402 17.03 -5.58 -21.70
C THR A 402 18.14 -6.60 -21.59
N THR A 403 19.10 -6.52 -22.50
CA THR A 403 20.34 -7.29 -22.41
C THR A 403 21.42 -6.40 -21.78
N PRO A 404 22.15 -6.89 -20.76
CA PRO A 404 23.16 -6.10 -20.08
C PRO A 404 24.36 -5.83 -21.01
N ASP A 405 24.60 -4.56 -21.32
CA ASP A 405 25.60 -4.09 -22.30
C ASP A 405 26.76 -3.31 -21.67
N ASN A 406 26.76 -3.12 -20.35
CA ASN A 406 27.80 -2.37 -19.67
C ASN A 406 29.17 -3.06 -19.78
N PRO A 407 30.23 -2.33 -20.18
CA PRO A 407 31.59 -2.85 -20.14
C PRO A 407 32.08 -2.97 -18.69
N ALA A 408 33.14 -3.74 -18.49
CA ALA A 408 33.89 -3.73 -17.25
C ALA A 408 34.50 -2.34 -17.05
N ASP A 409 34.15 -1.68 -15.95
CA ASP A 409 34.65 -0.36 -15.56
C ASP A 409 34.66 -0.24 -14.03
N PRO A 410 35.84 -0.40 -13.38
CA PRO A 410 35.95 -0.32 -11.93
C PRO A 410 35.74 1.09 -11.36
N ALA A 411 35.68 2.13 -12.20
CA ALA A 411 35.41 3.50 -11.76
C ALA A 411 33.90 3.86 -11.86
N LYS A 412 33.10 3.04 -12.57
CA LYS A 412 31.69 3.32 -12.81
C LYS A 412 30.79 2.71 -11.72
N ASN A 413 30.37 3.54 -10.77
CA ASN A 413 29.38 3.14 -9.75
C ASN A 413 27.96 3.07 -10.35
N LEU A 414 27.43 1.85 -10.45
CA LEU A 414 26.10 1.55 -10.97
C LEU A 414 24.97 2.08 -10.06
N ALA A 415 25.24 2.33 -8.77
CA ALA A 415 24.29 2.93 -7.84
C ALA A 415 23.91 4.39 -8.19
N ARG A 416 24.57 4.97 -9.19
CA ARG A 416 24.36 6.35 -9.67
C ARG A 416 23.88 6.43 -11.11
N GLU A 417 23.56 5.28 -11.71
CA GLU A 417 23.04 5.27 -13.07
C GLU A 417 21.64 5.92 -13.10
N PRO A 418 21.25 6.57 -14.20
CA PRO A 418 19.92 7.16 -14.34
C PRO A 418 18.80 6.13 -14.10
N GLY A 419 17.79 6.53 -13.31
CA GLY A 419 16.66 5.67 -12.95
C GLY A 419 16.95 4.65 -11.83
N THR A 420 18.09 4.75 -11.16
CA THR A 420 18.38 3.91 -9.99
C THR A 420 17.40 4.22 -8.86
N ALA A 421 16.57 3.23 -8.52
CA ALA A 421 15.68 3.28 -7.37
C ALA A 421 16.28 2.55 -6.17
N ARG A 422 16.09 3.13 -5.00
CA ARG A 422 16.56 2.63 -3.71
C ARG A 422 15.69 1.46 -3.24
N THR A 423 16.30 0.48 -2.58
CA THR A 423 15.55 -0.57 -1.86
C THR A 423 16.21 -0.88 -0.53
N GLU A 424 15.45 -0.71 0.53
CA GLU A 424 15.88 -0.90 1.91
C GLU A 424 14.75 -1.54 2.72
N ARG A 425 15.07 -2.06 3.92
CA ARG A 425 14.03 -2.47 4.87
C ARG A 425 13.20 -1.26 5.30
N VAL A 426 13.88 -0.19 5.69
CA VAL A 426 13.36 1.16 5.96
C VAL A 426 14.56 2.12 5.97
N ALA A 427 14.34 3.41 5.75
CA ALA A 427 15.25 4.45 6.19
C ALA A 427 14.71 5.06 7.50
N HIS A 428 15.40 4.90 8.62
CA HIS A 428 14.90 5.36 9.92
C HIS A 428 14.71 6.89 9.96
N PHE A 429 15.60 7.66 9.34
CA PHE A 429 15.48 9.12 9.31
C PHE A 429 14.98 9.68 7.96
N GLY A 430 14.75 8.82 6.97
CA GLY A 430 14.33 9.24 5.62
C GLY A 430 15.46 9.84 4.79
N ASN A 431 16.71 9.48 5.08
CA ASN A 431 17.89 9.89 4.34
C ASN A 431 18.31 8.83 3.30
N GLU A 432 17.36 8.36 2.49
CA GLU A 432 17.57 7.31 1.47
C GLU A 432 18.64 7.67 0.43
N HIS A 433 18.94 8.96 0.28
CA HIS A 433 19.96 9.45 -0.64
C HIS A 433 21.39 9.34 -0.07
N PHE A 434 21.57 9.19 1.24
CA PHE A 434 22.91 9.15 1.85
C PHE A 434 23.73 7.99 1.34
N TYR A 435 23.13 6.83 1.12
CA TYR A 435 23.90 5.65 0.80
C TYR A 435 24.29 5.52 -0.69
N ASN A 436 24.07 6.55 -1.52
CA ASN A 436 24.62 6.63 -2.87
C ASN A 436 25.14 8.03 -3.27
N ASP A 437 25.41 8.92 -2.31
CA ASP A 437 25.87 10.30 -2.56
C ASP A 437 27.40 10.44 -2.60
N GLY A 438 28.15 9.46 -2.06
CA GLY A 438 29.61 9.44 -2.01
C GLY A 438 30.21 9.98 -0.73
N VAL A 439 29.38 10.35 0.24
CA VAL A 439 29.76 10.92 1.52
C VAL A 439 29.74 9.83 2.58
N LYS A 440 30.90 9.22 2.82
CA LYS A 440 31.06 8.09 3.75
C LYS A 440 30.98 8.48 5.24
N ASP A 441 30.80 9.76 5.53
CA ASP A 441 30.60 10.30 6.88
C ASP A 441 29.11 10.49 7.23
N HIS A 442 28.22 10.39 6.23
CA HIS A 442 26.78 10.34 6.47
C HIS A 442 26.39 8.99 7.11
N SER A 443 25.21 8.95 7.72
CA SER A 443 24.69 7.72 8.30
C SER A 443 23.17 7.71 8.24
N GLU A 444 22.65 6.57 7.81
CA GLU A 444 21.27 6.15 7.97
C GLU A 444 21.27 4.76 8.64
N ASP A 445 20.14 4.36 9.21
CA ASP A 445 19.94 3.01 9.72
C ASP A 445 18.53 2.51 9.41
N ASP A 446 18.32 1.20 9.53
CA ASP A 446 17.02 0.58 9.27
C ASP A 446 16.28 0.22 10.56
N TRP A 447 16.52 0.92 11.66
CA TRP A 447 15.70 0.74 12.85
C TRP A 447 14.25 1.14 12.56
N ASN A 448 13.32 0.23 12.86
CA ASN A 448 11.91 0.37 12.49
C ASN A 448 10.96 -0.10 13.62
N ASP A 449 11.47 -0.30 14.83
CA ASP A 449 10.75 -0.89 15.97
C ASP A 449 10.31 -2.36 15.80
N GLU A 450 10.54 -2.99 14.65
CA GLU A 450 10.27 -4.41 14.42
C GLU A 450 11.42 -5.29 14.93
N ASN A 451 11.08 -6.41 15.56
CA ASN A 451 12.01 -7.50 15.82
C ASN A 451 12.22 -8.32 14.54
N LYS A 452 13.09 -7.81 13.66
CA LYS A 452 13.27 -8.33 12.31
C LYS A 452 14.44 -9.31 12.19
N SER A 453 14.25 -10.36 11.40
CA SER A 453 15.29 -11.37 11.14
C SER A 453 16.25 -11.00 10.01
N ALA A 454 15.93 -9.96 9.22
CA ALA A 454 16.70 -9.55 8.07
C ALA A 454 16.68 -8.03 7.87
N SER A 455 17.84 -7.50 7.51
CA SER A 455 18.06 -6.13 7.05
C SER A 455 18.63 -6.17 5.64
N TRP A 456 18.31 -5.19 4.80
CA TRP A 456 18.89 -5.08 3.47
C TRP A 456 19.02 -3.62 3.02
N TRP A 457 19.98 -3.41 2.13
CA TRP A 457 20.25 -2.15 1.44
C TRP A 457 20.63 -2.45 0.01
N GLY A 458 20.12 -1.69 -0.95
CA GLY A 458 20.37 -1.99 -2.35
C GLY A 458 19.70 -1.04 -3.32
N TYR A 459 19.70 -1.48 -4.58
CA TYR A 459 19.17 -0.74 -5.71
C TYR A 459 18.42 -1.64 -6.67
N THR A 460 17.52 -1.02 -7.41
CA THR A 460 16.88 -1.58 -8.60
C THR A 460 17.03 -0.60 -9.75
N TRP A 461 17.02 -1.11 -10.98
CA TRP A 461 17.31 -0.34 -12.19
C TRP A 461 16.25 -0.57 -13.27
N PRO A 462 16.06 0.39 -14.19
CA PRO A 462 15.14 0.25 -15.31
C PRO A 462 15.64 -0.73 -16.39
N LYS A 463 16.89 -1.19 -16.28
CA LYS A 463 17.53 -2.13 -17.19
C LYS A 463 18.50 -3.05 -16.46
N GLN A 464 18.87 -4.15 -17.11
CA GLN A 464 19.86 -5.08 -16.58
C GLN A 464 21.28 -4.53 -16.68
N TYR A 465 22.07 -4.81 -15.66
CA TYR A 465 23.51 -4.57 -15.61
C TYR A 465 24.26 -5.86 -15.29
N LYS A 466 25.43 -6.05 -15.89
CA LYS A 466 26.46 -6.94 -15.34
C LYS A 466 26.95 -6.34 -14.03
N VAL A 467 27.22 -7.18 -13.04
CA VAL A 467 27.71 -6.79 -11.71
C VAL A 467 28.53 -7.96 -11.13
N ASN A 468 29.61 -7.64 -10.43
CA ASN A 468 30.46 -8.62 -9.74
C ASN A 468 31.11 -8.08 -8.44
N LYS A 469 30.80 -6.83 -8.07
CA LYS A 469 31.32 -6.21 -6.85
C LYS A 469 30.30 -5.26 -6.24
N VAL A 470 30.15 -5.34 -4.93
CA VAL A 470 29.47 -4.35 -4.08
C VAL A 470 30.46 -3.84 -3.05
N VAL A 471 30.43 -2.55 -2.74
CA VAL A 471 31.27 -1.93 -1.72
C VAL A 471 30.37 -1.35 -0.64
N TYR A 472 30.44 -1.88 0.57
CA TYR A 472 29.60 -1.51 1.70
C TYR A 472 30.41 -0.73 2.73
N THR A 473 29.96 0.48 3.05
CA THR A 473 30.48 1.29 4.15
C THR A 473 29.38 1.39 5.21
N PRO A 474 29.53 0.74 6.38
CA PRO A 474 28.57 0.86 7.46
C PRO A 474 28.52 2.28 8.01
N GLY A 475 27.34 2.66 8.51
CA GLY A 475 27.12 3.94 9.19
C GLY A 475 27.54 3.88 10.66
N LYS A 476 26.84 4.68 11.47
CA LYS A 476 27.03 4.77 12.91
C LYS A 476 26.70 3.44 13.61
N MET A 477 27.50 3.10 14.62
CA MET A 477 27.28 1.94 15.48
C MET A 477 26.71 2.39 16.83
N PHE A 478 25.78 1.60 17.37
CA PHE A 478 25.12 1.86 18.64
C PHE A 478 25.35 0.70 19.61
N GLY A 479 24.99 0.88 20.89
CA GLY A 479 25.12 -0.19 21.89
C GLY A 479 24.19 -1.38 21.62
N ASP A 480 23.13 -1.15 20.86
CA ASP A 480 21.99 -2.04 20.68
C ASP A 480 21.70 -2.39 19.21
N GLY A 481 22.55 -1.95 18.27
CA GLY A 481 22.50 -2.32 16.86
C GLY A 481 23.42 -1.50 15.96
N GLY A 482 23.27 -1.67 14.65
CA GLY A 482 24.03 -0.96 13.61
C GLY A 482 24.88 -1.87 12.72
N TRP A 483 25.04 -3.15 13.03
CA TRP A 483 25.87 -4.10 12.26
C TRP A 483 25.07 -5.33 11.82
N PHE A 484 25.54 -6.05 10.81
CA PHE A 484 25.03 -7.41 10.52
C PHE A 484 25.61 -8.40 11.53
N ALA A 485 24.78 -9.19 12.22
CA ALA A 485 25.23 -10.20 13.18
C ALA A 485 25.63 -11.54 12.55
N SER A 486 25.08 -11.87 11.39
CA SER A 486 25.46 -13.06 10.62
C SER A 486 24.88 -13.01 9.20
N ASP A 487 25.31 -13.94 8.36
CA ASP A 487 24.71 -14.18 7.03
C ASP A 487 24.68 -12.95 6.11
N LEU A 488 25.74 -12.12 6.18
CA LEU A 488 25.91 -11.00 5.25
C LEU A 488 26.26 -11.56 3.88
N ARG A 489 25.34 -11.37 2.93
CA ARG A 489 25.47 -11.85 1.55
C ARG A 489 25.00 -10.80 0.55
N VAL A 490 25.30 -11.05 -0.73
CA VAL A 490 24.83 -10.23 -1.85
C VAL A 490 23.78 -11.00 -2.64
N GLN A 491 22.72 -10.31 -3.02
CA GLN A 491 21.70 -10.81 -3.94
C GLN A 491 21.62 -9.92 -5.19
N VAL A 492 21.39 -10.56 -6.32
CA VAL A 492 21.08 -9.90 -7.60
C VAL A 492 19.65 -10.26 -8.00
N ARG A 493 18.88 -9.27 -8.46
CA ARG A 493 17.51 -9.48 -8.92
C ARG A 493 17.52 -9.94 -10.38
N LYS A 494 16.98 -11.12 -10.62
CA LYS A 494 16.83 -11.76 -11.94
C LYS A 494 15.39 -12.16 -12.11
N ASP A 495 14.77 -11.80 -13.23
CA ASP A 495 13.35 -12.09 -13.50
C ASP A 495 12.45 -11.69 -12.31
N HIS A 496 12.70 -10.49 -11.77
CA HIS A 496 12.01 -9.94 -10.60
C HIS A 496 12.17 -10.73 -9.29
N ARG A 497 13.12 -11.67 -9.21
CA ARG A 497 13.42 -12.47 -8.02
C ARG A 497 14.85 -12.23 -7.53
N TRP A 498 14.98 -11.97 -6.24
CA TRP A 498 16.28 -11.86 -5.58
C TRP A 498 16.93 -13.24 -5.46
N THR A 499 18.14 -13.39 -6.00
CA THR A 499 18.91 -14.64 -5.96
C THR A 499 20.29 -14.36 -5.38
N ASP A 500 20.77 -15.24 -4.48
CA ASP A 500 22.12 -15.15 -3.93
C ASP A 500 23.17 -15.29 -5.04
N VAL A 501 24.25 -14.51 -4.94
CA VAL A 501 25.40 -14.63 -5.84
C VAL A 501 26.25 -15.86 -5.50
N THR A 502 27.04 -16.34 -6.46
CA THR A 502 28.03 -17.41 -6.24
C THR A 502 29.43 -16.82 -6.08
N GLY A 503 30.33 -17.56 -5.42
CA GLY A 503 31.73 -17.14 -5.28
C GLY A 503 31.94 -15.89 -4.40
N LEU A 504 30.99 -15.59 -3.49
CA LEU A 504 31.09 -14.42 -2.62
C LEU A 504 32.35 -14.45 -1.75
N ALA A 505 33.14 -13.39 -1.81
CA ALA A 505 34.25 -13.09 -0.92
C ALA A 505 34.08 -11.68 -0.33
N ILE A 506 34.41 -11.51 0.94
CA ILE A 506 34.30 -10.24 1.66
C ILE A 506 35.69 -9.83 2.16
N GLY A 507 36.16 -8.64 1.77
CA GLY A 507 37.49 -8.13 2.12
C GLY A 507 37.41 -6.69 2.66
N PRO A 508 37.99 -6.39 3.85
CA PRO A 508 38.49 -7.34 4.86
C PRO A 508 37.34 -8.20 5.44
N ASP A 509 37.65 -9.19 6.27
CA ASP A 509 36.62 -10.00 6.94
C ASP A 509 35.64 -9.11 7.73
N TYR A 510 34.34 -9.32 7.51
CA TYR A 510 33.31 -8.63 8.27
C TYR A 510 33.24 -9.20 9.70
N PRO A 511 33.35 -8.38 10.76
CA PRO A 511 33.55 -8.90 12.12
C PRO A 511 32.26 -9.42 12.78
N TYR A 512 31.10 -9.19 12.16
CA TYR A 512 29.78 -9.59 12.67
C TYR A 512 29.44 -9.06 14.08
N ASN A 513 29.99 -7.90 14.42
CA ASN A 513 29.76 -7.19 15.68
C ASN A 513 29.92 -5.68 15.48
N ASN A 514 29.73 -4.90 16.55
CA ASN A 514 29.80 -3.44 16.52
C ASN A 514 31.15 -2.84 16.07
N THR A 515 32.22 -3.64 15.96
CA THR A 515 33.50 -3.17 15.39
C THR A 515 33.47 -3.01 13.87
N ALA A 516 32.33 -3.28 13.21
CA ALA A 516 32.15 -3.11 11.78
C ALA A 516 32.16 -1.64 11.30
N GLY A 517 31.72 -0.68 12.11
CA GLY A 517 31.62 0.74 11.71
C GLY A 517 32.37 1.70 12.62
N PRO A 518 32.12 3.02 12.48
CA PRO A 518 32.13 3.73 11.20
C PRO A 518 33.57 3.88 10.65
N GLY A 519 33.72 4.27 9.38
CA GLY A 519 35.03 4.54 8.76
C GLY A 519 35.77 3.32 8.20
N LYS A 520 35.07 2.18 8.08
CA LYS A 520 35.56 0.97 7.41
C LYS A 520 34.74 0.72 6.16
N THR A 521 35.39 0.13 5.16
CA THR A 521 34.74 -0.27 3.91
C THR A 521 35.02 -1.75 3.67
N TYR A 522 33.98 -2.47 3.25
CA TYR A 522 34.01 -3.89 2.94
C TYR A 522 33.71 -4.06 1.45
N GLU A 523 34.63 -4.67 0.72
CA GLU A 523 34.41 -5.08 -0.66
C GLU A 523 33.83 -6.50 -0.67
N LEU A 524 32.66 -6.65 -1.27
CA LEU A 524 31.97 -7.90 -1.51
C LEU A 524 32.11 -8.23 -2.99
N THR A 525 33.02 -9.14 -3.35
CA THR A 525 33.24 -9.60 -4.72
C THR A 525 32.62 -10.97 -4.94
N PHE A 526 32.17 -11.26 -6.15
CA PHE A 526 31.48 -12.51 -6.48
C PHE A 526 31.60 -12.82 -7.98
N ASP A 527 31.18 -14.01 -8.38
CA ASP A 527 31.19 -14.41 -9.78
C ASP A 527 30.35 -13.45 -10.62
N ALA A 528 30.84 -13.11 -11.81
CA ALA A 528 30.13 -12.21 -12.71
C ALA A 528 28.72 -12.71 -13.02
N THR A 529 27.74 -11.83 -12.81
CA THR A 529 26.33 -12.11 -13.08
C THR A 529 25.67 -10.85 -13.64
N ALA A 530 24.41 -10.96 -14.08
CA ALA A 530 23.60 -9.82 -14.47
C ALA A 530 22.23 -9.83 -13.81
N GLY A 531 21.62 -8.65 -13.72
CA GLY A 531 20.29 -8.45 -13.18
C GLY A 531 19.88 -6.98 -13.20
N ASP A 532 18.63 -6.72 -12.82
CA ASP A 532 18.04 -5.37 -12.75
C ASP A 532 17.96 -4.83 -11.31
N GLY A 533 18.70 -5.44 -10.39
CA GLY A 533 18.88 -4.95 -9.03
C GLY A 533 20.00 -5.68 -8.30
N VAL A 534 20.54 -5.05 -7.26
CA VAL A 534 21.54 -5.63 -6.36
C VAL A 534 21.25 -5.17 -4.93
N ARG A 535 21.42 -6.06 -3.95
CA ARG A 535 21.33 -5.70 -2.54
C ARG A 535 22.30 -6.50 -1.68
N ILE A 536 22.73 -5.92 -0.57
CA ILE A 536 23.24 -6.68 0.56
C ILE A 536 22.08 -7.05 1.48
N ILE A 537 22.15 -8.23 2.08
CA ILE A 537 21.14 -8.72 3.03
C ILE A 537 21.82 -9.60 4.08
N GLY A 538 21.29 -9.60 5.30
CA GLY A 538 21.74 -10.47 6.38
C GLY A 538 20.95 -10.25 7.66
N THR A 539 21.28 -11.02 8.70
CA THR A 539 20.65 -10.87 10.01
C THR A 539 21.19 -9.62 10.70
N PRO A 540 20.35 -8.65 11.11
CA PRO A 540 20.80 -7.50 11.86
C PRO A 540 21.24 -7.88 13.27
N GLY A 541 22.18 -7.11 13.80
CA GLY A 541 22.74 -7.32 15.13
C GLY A 541 22.18 -6.41 16.20
N GLY A 542 22.63 -6.70 17.43
CA GLY A 542 22.23 -5.97 18.63
C GLY A 542 20.84 -6.37 19.13
N SER A 543 20.44 -5.79 20.27
CA SER A 543 19.15 -6.09 20.91
C SER A 543 17.96 -5.41 20.24
N ARG A 544 18.18 -4.54 19.25
CA ARG A 544 17.14 -3.82 18.50
C ARG A 544 17.09 -4.17 17.01
N THR A 545 17.82 -5.21 16.60
CA THR A 545 17.79 -5.81 15.25
C THR A 545 17.80 -4.78 14.13
N PHE A 546 18.85 -3.94 14.04
CA PHE A 546 19.03 -3.04 12.91
C PHE A 546 20.49 -2.96 12.44
N THR A 547 20.68 -2.48 11.21
CA THR A 547 21.96 -2.19 10.57
C THR A 547 22.03 -0.73 10.18
N SER A 548 23.24 -0.19 10.06
CA SER A 548 23.47 1.16 9.56
C SER A 548 24.28 1.17 8.27
N ILE A 549 24.16 2.26 7.53
CA ILE A 549 24.79 2.45 6.23
C ILE A 549 25.26 3.91 6.09
N ALA A 550 26.43 4.07 5.49
CA ALA A 550 26.95 5.36 5.06
C ALA A 550 26.99 5.44 3.53
N GLU A 551 27.47 4.40 2.85
CA GLU A 551 27.54 4.32 1.38
C GLU A 551 27.44 2.86 0.93
N LEU A 552 26.74 2.62 -0.18
CA LEU A 552 26.72 1.36 -0.90
C LEU A 552 27.01 1.63 -2.38
N GLU A 553 27.99 0.93 -2.92
CA GLU A 553 28.43 1.13 -4.30
C GLU A 553 28.35 -0.21 -5.03
N ALA A 554 28.02 -0.19 -6.33
CA ALA A 554 27.89 -1.41 -7.14
C ALA A 554 28.69 -1.28 -8.44
N TYR A 555 29.40 -2.33 -8.83
CA TYR A 555 30.32 -2.29 -9.98
C TYR A 555 30.33 -3.59 -10.79
N PHE A 556 30.79 -3.45 -12.03
CA PHE A 556 31.28 -4.54 -12.84
C PHE A 556 32.75 -4.28 -13.20
N THR A 557 33.67 -5.06 -12.62
CA THR A 557 35.12 -4.82 -12.74
C THR A 557 35.82 -5.71 -13.77
N GLY A 558 35.11 -6.67 -14.38
CA GLY A 558 35.67 -7.66 -15.30
C GLY A 558 35.95 -8.99 -14.62
#